data_AF-A0A4Z0M6L6-F1
#
_entry.id   AF-A0A4Z0M6L6-F1
#
_cell.length_a   1.000
_cell.length_b   1.000
_cell.length_c   1.000
_cell.angle_alpha   90.00
_cell.angle_beta   90.00
_cell.angle_gamma   90.00
#
_symmetry.space_group_name_H-M   'P 1'
#
loop_
_entity.id
_entity.type
_entity.pdbx_description
1 polymer ?
#
loop_
_entity_poly.entity_id
_entity_poly.type
_entity_poly.pdbx_seq_one_letter_code
_entity_poly.pdbx_strand_id
1 'polypeptide(L)' 'MNHALLNLTDKVTRMTRSAVYLALVSRSGGLTPAQICACIRDASEAGAQAWHSGLVERTLGELQRQGRAVREQGLWYPAT' A
#
# COMPACT_ATOMS: atom_id res chain seq x y z
N MET A 1 16.55 21.92 10.73
CA MET A 1 15.99 20.87 9.85
C MET A 1 14.49 21.06 9.80
N ASN A 2 13.87 21.09 8.62
CA ASN A 2 12.59 21.77 8.39
C ASN A 2 11.39 20.90 8.84
N HIS A 3 10.84 21.15 10.04
CA HIS A 3 9.75 20.38 10.65
C HIS A 3 8.53 20.21 9.73
N ALA A 4 8.25 21.18 8.87
CA ALA A 4 7.15 21.12 7.91
C ALA A 4 7.32 19.97 6.89
N LEU A 5 8.54 19.75 6.39
CA LEU A 5 8.82 18.66 5.44
C LEU A 5 8.68 17.30 6.11
N LEU A 6 9.16 17.14 7.34
CA LEU A 6 9.00 15.91 8.11
C LEU A 6 7.53 15.56 8.33
N ASN A 7 6.72 16.55 8.73
CA ASN A 7 5.28 16.35 8.94
C ASN A 7 4.57 15.96 7.65
N LEU A 8 4.94 16.56 6.51
CA LEU A 8 4.37 16.21 5.21
C LEU A 8 4.75 14.78 4.80
N THR A 9 6.02 14.40 4.94
CA THR A 9 6.49 13.03 4.64
C THR A 9 5.80 11.98 5.50
N ASP A 10 5.60 12.25 6.80
CA ASP A 10 4.92 11.33 7.70
C ASP A 10 3.45 11.13 7.27
N LYS A 11 2.78 12.22 6.90
CA LYS A 11 1.41 12.18 6.38
C LYS A 11 1.30 11.37 5.09
N VAL A 12 2.18 11.63 4.12
CA VAL A 12 2.21 10.88 2.84
C VAL A 12 2.45 9.40 3.10
N THR A 13 3.44 9.05 3.93
CA THR A 13 3.74 7.65 4.28
C THR A 13 2.53 6.95 4.91
N ARG A 14 1.83 7.60 5.84
CA ARG A 14 0.61 7.05 6.46
C ARG A 14 -0.53 6.88 5.45
N MET A 15 -0.73 7.85 4.56
CA MET A 15 -1.73 7.75 3.50
C MET A 15 -1.40 6.62 2.53
N THR A 16 -0.13 6.49 2.12
CA THR A 16 0.33 5.41 1.24
C THR A 16 0.03 4.04 1.85
N ARG A 17 0.39 3.85 3.13
CA ARG A 17 0.11 2.61 3.86
C ARG A 17 -1.38 2.32 3.97
N SER A 18 -2.19 3.34 4.23
CA SER A 18 -3.64 3.20 4.33
C SER A 18 -4.26 2.79 3.01
N ALA A 19 -3.88 3.41 1.90
CA ALA A 19 -4.39 3.07 0.57
C ALA A 19 -4.01 1.64 0.15
N VAL A 20 -2.76 1.21 0.39
CA VAL A 20 -2.33 -0.17 0.12
C VAL A 20 -3.12 -1.17 0.97
N TYR A 21 -3.29 -0.88 2.26
CA TYR A 21 -4.07 -1.76 3.13
C TYR A 21 -5.54 -1.83 2.73
N LEU A 22 -6.16 -0.70 2.39
CA LEU A 22 -7.55 -0.64 1.94
C LEU A 22 -7.76 -1.41 0.63
N ALA A 23 -6.86 -1.28 -0.34
CA ALA A 23 -6.88 -2.07 -1.57
C ALA A 23 -6.68 -3.57 -1.31
N LEU A 24 -5.89 -3.92 -0.28
CA LEU A 24 -5.68 -5.30 0.12
C LEU A 24 -6.93 -5.94 0.73
N VAL A 25 -7.66 -5.20 1.58
CA VAL A 25 -8.89 -5.70 2.23
C VAL A 25 -10.14 -5.56 1.36
N SER A 26 -10.10 -4.79 0.26
CA SER A 26 -11.26 -4.58 -0.60
C SER A 26 -11.63 -5.80 -1.45
N ARG A 27 -10.83 -6.87 -1.43
CA ARG A 27 -11.09 -8.12 -2.15
C ARG A 27 -10.86 -9.33 -1.24
N SER A 28 -11.69 -10.34 -1.40
CA SER A 28 -11.70 -11.57 -0.60
C SER A 28 -10.61 -12.58 -0.99
N GLY A 29 -9.57 -12.18 -1.73
CA GLY A 29 -8.52 -13.07 -2.22
C GLY A 29 -7.16 -12.40 -2.30
N GLY A 30 -6.12 -13.20 -2.47
CA GLY A 30 -4.74 -12.73 -2.52
C GLY A 30 -4.48 -11.83 -3.72
N LEU A 31 -3.73 -10.76 -3.50
CA LEU A 31 -3.40 -9.78 -4.53
C LEU A 31 -1.90 -9.68 -4.77
N THR A 32 -1.53 -9.53 -6.03
CA THR A 32 -0.19 -9.11 -6.41
C THR A 32 -0.02 -7.60 -6.21
N PRO A 33 1.21 -7.10 -6.03
CA PRO A 33 1.49 -5.66 -5.98
C PRO A 33 0.96 -4.91 -7.21
N ALA A 34 0.99 -5.54 -8.40
CA ALA A 34 0.46 -4.95 -9.62
C ALA A 34 -1.08 -4.79 -9.59
N GLN A 35 -1.80 -5.77 -9.05
CA GLN A 35 -3.26 -5.68 -8.88
C GLN A 35 -3.64 -4.61 -7.85
N ILE A 36 -2.85 -4.47 -6.77
CA ILE A 36 -3.05 -3.41 -5.78
C ILE A 36 -2.80 -2.03 -6.42
N CYS A 37 -1.72 -1.86 -7.20
CA CYS A 37 -1.49 -0.64 -7.97
C CYS A 37 -2.66 -0.31 -8.89
N ALA A 38 -3.19 -1.31 -9.62
CA ALA A 38 -4.37 -1.11 -10.48
C ALA A 38 -5.58 -0.63 -9.66
N CYS A 39 -5.89 -1.31 -8.55
CA CYS A 39 -7.00 -0.94 -7.67
C CYS A 39 -6.89 0.50 -7.15
N ILE A 40 -5.70 0.95 -6.77
CA ILE A 40 -5.50 2.32 -6.26
C ILE A 40 -5.63 3.35 -7.40
N ARG A 41 -5.14 3.03 -8.60
CA ARG A 41 -5.28 3.90 -9.77
C ARG A 41 -6.73 4.05 -10.20
N ASP A 42 -7.49 2.96 -10.18
CA ASP A 42 -8.91 2.97 -10.53
C ASP A 42 -9.73 3.80 -9.52
N ALA A 43 -9.29 3.85 -8.26
CA ALA A 43 -9.94 4.62 -7.21
C ALA A 43 -9.52 6.10 -7.14
N SER A 44 -8.51 6.53 -7.91
CA SER A 44 -7.98 7.90 -7.84
C SER A 44 -7.37 8.35 -9.17
N GLU A 45 -8.06 9.28 -9.86
CA GLU A 45 -7.51 9.98 -11.03
C GLU A 45 -6.25 10.79 -10.66
N ALA A 46 -6.19 11.33 -9.45
CA ALA A 46 -5.04 12.05 -8.93
C ALA A 46 -3.96 11.08 -8.44
N GLY A 47 -2.79 11.09 -9.07
CA GLY A 47 -1.61 10.38 -8.58
C GLY A 47 -1.37 8.99 -9.19
N ALA A 48 -2.03 8.65 -10.30
CA ALA A 48 -1.85 7.35 -10.96
C ALA A 48 -0.39 7.03 -11.35
N GLN A 49 0.45 8.05 -11.58
CA GLN A 49 1.89 7.90 -11.85
C GLN A 49 2.74 7.65 -10.60
N ALA A 50 2.26 7.99 -9.40
CA ALA A 50 3.02 7.82 -8.15
C ALA A 50 2.98 6.37 -7.64
N TRP A 51 2.00 5.58 -8.09
CA TRP A 51 1.79 4.20 -7.67
C TRP A 51 2.50 3.21 -8.61
N HIS A 52 3.56 2.59 -8.11
CA HIS A 52 4.29 1.55 -8.81
C HIS A 52 4.53 0.34 -7.89
N SER A 53 4.72 -0.85 -8.49
CA SER A 53 4.79 -2.11 -7.76
C SER A 53 5.87 -2.12 -6.67
N GLY A 54 7.02 -1.47 -6.91
CA GLY A 54 8.08 -1.37 -5.90
C GLY A 54 7.67 -0.59 -4.63
N LEU A 55 6.86 0.47 -4.76
CA LEU A 55 6.33 1.22 -3.61
C LEU A 55 5.33 0.36 -2.83
N VAL A 56 4.45 -0.33 -3.56
CA VAL A 56 3.44 -1.21 -2.97
C VAL A 56 4.08 -2.39 -2.25
N GLU A 57 5.06 -3.06 -2.86
CA GLU A 57 5.79 -4.19 -2.26
C GLU A 57 6.53 -3.76 -0.99
N ARG A 58 7.19 -2.60 -1.00
CA ARG A 58 7.83 -2.06 0.20
C ARG A 58 6.81 -1.79 1.31
N THR A 59 5.66 -1.20 0.96
CA THR A 59 4.58 -0.89 1.90
C THR A 59 3.95 -2.17 2.48
N LEU A 60 3.77 -3.21 1.66
CA LEU A 60 3.29 -4.51 2.10
C LEU A 60 4.28 -5.19 3.06
N GLY A 61 5.59 -5.05 2.82
CA GLY A 61 6.61 -5.48 3.79
C GLY A 61 6.53 -4.73 5.13
N GLU A 62 6.18 -3.44 5.14
CA GLU A 62 5.89 -2.73 6.39
C GLU A 62 4.63 -3.25 7.09
N LEU A 63 3.55 -3.46 6.34
CA LEU A 63 2.30 -4.00 6.86
C LEU A 63 2.49 -5.42 7.42
N GLN A 64 3.33 -6.23 6.80
CA GLN A 64 3.70 -7.56 7.30
C GLN A 64 4.43 -7.47 8.63
N ARG A 65 5.42 -6.58 8.76
CA ARG A 65 6.11 -6.35 10.04
C ARG A 65 5.16 -5.84 11.13
N GLN A 66 4.05 -5.22 10.76
CA GLN A 66 3.00 -4.77 11.68
C GLN A 66 1.94 -5.85 11.96
N GLY A 67 2.08 -7.05 11.40
CA GLY A 67 1.09 -8.12 11.54
C GLY A 67 -0.24 -7.81 10.85
N ARG A 68 -0.24 -6.98 9.80
CA ARG A 68 -1.45 -6.55 9.06
C ARG A 68 -1.55 -7.15 7.66
N ALA A 69 -0.48 -7.74 7.15
CA ALA A 69 -0.46 -8.41 5.86
C ALA A 69 0.37 -9.69 5.95
N VAL A 70 0.02 -10.69 5.14
CA VAL A 70 0.72 -11.96 5.03
C VAL A 70 1.02 -12.23 3.57
N ARG A 71 2.14 -12.90 3.28
CA ARG A 71 2.53 -13.29 1.92
C ARG A 71 2.50 -14.81 1.82
N GLU A 72 1.69 -15.32 0.90
CA GLU A 72 1.58 -16.75 0.63
C GLU A 72 1.62 -16.99 -0.89
N GLN A 73 2.49 -17.89 -1.33
CA GLN A 73 2.61 -18.30 -2.74
C GLN A 73 2.75 -17.12 -3.73
N GLY A 74 3.41 -16.04 -3.33
CA GLY A 74 3.61 -14.84 -4.16
C GLY A 74 2.43 -13.85 -4.18
N LEU A 75 1.37 -14.13 -3.44
CA LEU A 75 0.22 -13.25 -3.24
C LEU A 75 0.22 -12.65 -1.83
N TRP A 76 -0.39 -11.48 -1.70
CA TRP A 76 -0.56 -10.79 -0.43
C TRP A 76 -2.00 -10.90 0.04
N TYR A 77 -2.16 -11.13 1.34
CA TYR A 77 -3.43 -11.26 2.03
C TYR A 77 -3.47 -10.31 3.23
N PRO A 78 -4.64 -9.79 3.63
CA PRO A 78 -4.76 -9.15 4.93
C PRO A 78 -4.51 -10.19 6.03
N ALA A 79 -3.77 -9.80 7.07
CA ALA A 79 -3.66 -10.63 8.26
C ALA A 79 -4.98 -10.60 9.03
N THR A 80 -5.46 -11.78 9.42
CA THR A 80 -6.63 -11.99 10.29
C THR A 80 -6.32 -11.69 11.74
#